data_AF-A0A9R1NNP8-F1
#
_entry.id   AF-A0A9R1NNP8-F1
#
_cell.length_a   1.000
_cell.length_b   1.000
_cell.length_c   1.000
_cell.angle_alpha   90.00
_cell.angle_beta   90.00
_cell.angle_gamma   90.00
#
_symmetry.space_group_name_H-M   'P 1'
#
loop_
_entity.id
_entity.type
_entity.pdbx_description
1 polymer ?
#
loop_
_entity_poly.entity_id
_entity_poly.type
_entity_poly.pdbx_seq_one_letter_code
_entity_poly.pdbx_strand_id
1 'polypeptide(L)'
;MCSSPPQEVKDPLSRHVVLVDSHEFDGEMPMGSAGYVDLSRQVVSVELGHNLRFVIQAYSQSGAIARQSCLTFRTKYCNISRGICEIGDSKVEITVAWSQLIKNKMEIL
;
A
#
# COMPACT_ATOMS: atom_id res chain seq x y z
N MET A 1 -20.91 39.88 6.97
CA MET A 1 -20.87 38.43 7.26
C MET A 1 -19.67 37.86 6.53
N CYS A 2 -18.63 37.42 7.25
CA CYS A 2 -17.43 36.83 6.66
C CYS A 2 -17.70 35.34 6.44
N SER A 3 -17.70 34.89 5.18
CA SER A 3 -17.80 33.46 4.86
C SER A 3 -16.37 32.89 4.84
N SER A 4 -16.09 31.94 5.73
CA SER A 4 -14.82 31.20 5.67
C SER A 4 -14.88 30.22 4.49
N PRO A 5 -13.78 30.04 3.73
CA PRO A 5 -13.73 29.00 2.71
C PRO A 5 -13.93 27.62 3.37
N PRO A 6 -14.53 26.65 2.65
CA PRO A 6 -14.74 25.31 3.20
C PRO A 6 -13.38 24.73 3.60
N GLN A 7 -13.24 24.33 4.87
CA GLN A 7 -12.13 23.49 5.27
C GLN A 7 -12.30 22.16 4.53
N GLU A 8 -11.37 21.88 3.61
CA GLU A 8 -11.25 20.57 2.97
C GLU A 8 -10.85 19.58 4.06
N VAL A 9 -11.85 18.97 4.70
CA VAL A 9 -11.65 17.85 5.62
C VAL A 9 -11.19 16.68 4.76
N LYS A 10 -9.88 16.61 4.50
CA LYS A 10 -9.27 15.42 3.88
C LYS A 10 -9.40 14.30 4.89
N ASP A 11 -10.40 13.45 4.66
CA ASP A 11 -10.53 12.18 5.35
C ASP A 11 -9.15 11.48 5.33
N PRO A 12 -8.54 11.21 6.50
CA PRO A 12 -7.24 10.54 6.56
C PRO A 12 -7.27 9.14 5.92
N LEU A 13 -8.46 8.53 5.74
CA LEU A 13 -8.64 7.28 5.02
C LEU A 13 -8.57 7.43 3.49
N SER A 14 -8.78 8.63 2.92
CA SER A 14 -8.79 8.87 1.46
C SER A 14 -7.49 8.51 0.73
N ARG A 15 -6.40 8.26 1.48
CA ARG A 15 -5.08 7.90 0.94
C ARG A 15 -4.70 6.43 1.13
N HIS A 16 -5.54 5.64 1.81
CA HIS A 16 -5.30 4.22 1.99
C HIS A 16 -5.84 3.45 0.79
N VAL A 17 -5.07 2.48 0.33
CA VAL A 17 -5.45 1.61 -0.77
C VAL A 17 -5.28 0.18 -0.28
N VAL A 18 -6.37 -0.58 -0.28
CA VAL A 18 -6.33 -2.02 -0.02
C VAL A 18 -5.76 -2.70 -1.25
N LEU A 19 -4.66 -3.44 -1.07
CA LEU A 19 -4.01 -4.17 -2.16
C LEU A 19 -4.51 -5.60 -2.27
N VAL A 20 -4.98 -6.17 -1.16
CA VAL A 20 -5.60 -7.49 -1.04
C VAL A 20 -6.28 -7.59 0.34
N ASP A 21 -7.40 -8.28 0.41
CA ASP A 21 -8.06 -8.63 1.67
C ASP A 21 -8.61 -10.07 1.56
N SER A 22 -8.19 -10.96 2.46
CA SER A 22 -8.63 -12.37 2.46
C SER A 22 -10.12 -12.52 2.78
N HIS A 23 -10.77 -11.52 3.37
CA HIS A 23 -12.23 -11.54 3.56
C HIS A 23 -13.01 -11.58 2.24
N GLU A 24 -12.40 -11.14 1.13
CA GLU A 24 -12.98 -11.26 -0.21
C GLU A 24 -12.83 -12.68 -0.81
N PHE A 25 -12.11 -13.58 -0.11
CA PHE A 25 -11.72 -14.92 -0.57
C PHE A 25 -11.99 -15.99 0.51
N ASP A 26 -13.16 -15.93 1.16
CA ASP A 26 -13.58 -16.90 2.20
C ASP A 26 -12.59 -17.05 3.39
N GLY A 27 -11.74 -16.04 3.61
CA GLY A 27 -10.73 -16.02 4.66
C GLY A 27 -9.39 -16.66 4.25
N GLU A 28 -9.27 -17.22 3.05
CA GLU A 28 -8.00 -17.73 2.53
C GLU A 28 -7.24 -16.60 1.82
N MET A 29 -5.95 -16.44 2.09
CA MET A 29 -5.14 -15.47 1.37
C MET A 29 -4.95 -15.97 -0.07
N PRO A 30 -5.26 -15.17 -1.12
CA PRO A 30 -5.02 -15.57 -2.49
C PRO A 30 -3.51 -15.67 -2.75
N MET A 31 -3.01 -16.90 -2.81
CA MET A 31 -1.60 -17.18 -3.08
C MET A 31 -1.40 -17.57 -4.55
N GLY A 32 -0.54 -16.81 -5.23
CA GLY A 32 -0.05 -17.15 -6.55
C GLY A 32 1.04 -18.22 -6.53
N SER A 33 1.58 -18.50 -7.72
CA SER A 33 2.70 -19.44 -7.87
C SER A 33 3.95 -18.96 -7.10
N ALA A 34 4.79 -19.89 -6.66
CA ALA A 34 6.05 -19.59 -5.94
C ALA A 34 5.90 -18.85 -4.60
N GLY A 35 4.71 -18.82 -4.00
CA GLY A 35 4.48 -18.25 -2.67
C GLY A 35 4.27 -16.74 -2.64
N TYR A 36 3.99 -16.13 -3.79
CA TYR A 36 3.56 -14.72 -3.86
C TYR A 36 2.09 -14.56 -3.47
N VAL A 37 1.74 -13.41 -2.90
CA VAL A 37 0.34 -13.04 -2.68
C VAL A 37 -0.18 -12.35 -3.94
N ASP A 38 -1.31 -12.81 -4.46
CA ASP A 38 -1.96 -12.20 -5.61
C ASP A 38 -2.72 -10.95 -5.17
N LEU A 39 -2.19 -9.78 -5.55
CA LEU A 39 -2.78 -8.50 -5.19
C LEU A 39 -3.96 -8.16 -6.12
N SER A 40 -5.11 -7.81 -5.52
CA SER A 40 -6.24 -7.23 -6.26
C SER A 40 -5.90 -5.86 -6.87
N ARG A 41 -4.91 -5.17 -6.30
CA ARG A 41 -4.31 -3.95 -6.88
C ARG A 41 -2.79 -3.97 -6.84
N GLN A 42 -2.18 -3.88 -8.01
CA GLN A 42 -0.71 -3.98 -8.19
C GLN A 42 -0.03 -2.64 -8.41
N VAL A 43 -0.80 -1.58 -8.75
CA VAL A 43 -0.27 -0.25 -9.05
C VAL A 43 -0.93 0.79 -8.16
N VAL A 44 -0.09 1.59 -7.50
CA VAL A 44 -0.50 2.76 -6.71
C VAL A 44 0.37 3.95 -7.09
N SER A 45 -0.22 5.14 -7.09
CA SER A 45 0.48 6.39 -7.39
C SER A 45 0.83 7.10 -6.11
N VAL A 46 2.10 7.48 -5.95
CA VAL A 46 2.57 8.29 -4.82
C VAL A 46 3.38 9.45 -5.36
N GLU A 47 3.25 10.61 -4.73
CA GLU A 47 4.03 11.79 -5.06
C GLU A 47 5.52 11.56 -4.79
N LEU A 48 6.36 12.00 -5.73
CA LEU A 48 7.80 11.92 -5.59
C LEU A 48 8.28 12.76 -4.40
N GLY A 49 9.24 12.24 -3.64
CA GLY A 49 9.77 12.88 -2.42
C GLY A 49 9.02 12.49 -1.14
N HIS A 50 7.85 11.84 -1.27
CA HIS A 50 7.07 11.31 -0.15
C HIS A 50 7.37 9.84 0.15
N ASN A 51 6.61 9.26 1.07
CA ASN A 51 6.75 7.87 1.51
C ASN A 51 5.53 7.04 1.09
N LEU A 52 5.77 5.82 0.62
CA LEU A 52 4.77 4.77 0.49
C LEU A 52 4.88 3.85 1.71
N ARG A 53 3.83 3.79 2.52
CA ARG A 53 3.76 2.95 3.72
C ARG A 53 2.79 1.80 3.49
N PHE A 54 3.30 0.60 3.67
CA PHE A 54 2.52 -0.63 3.71
C PHE A 54 2.12 -0.91 5.15
N VAL A 55 0.87 -1.33 5.30
CA VAL A 55 0.33 -1.84 6.56
C VAL A 55 -0.18 -3.24 6.28
N ILE A 56 0.34 -4.21 7.01
CA ILE A 56 -0.09 -5.61 6.90
C ILE A 56 -0.80 -5.93 8.20
N GLN A 57 -2.01 -6.46 8.08
CA GLN A 57 -2.86 -6.83 9.20
C GLN A 57 -3.18 -8.31 9.11
N ALA A 58 -3.17 -8.98 10.27
CA ALA A 58 -3.63 -10.34 10.41
C ALA A 58 -4.86 -10.33 11.31
N TYR A 59 -5.95 -10.92 10.83
CA TYR A 59 -7.22 -10.98 11.53
C TYR A 59 -7.28 -12.19 12.47
N SER A 60 -7.99 -12.04 13.58
CA SER A 60 -8.43 -13.15 14.42
C SER A 60 -9.67 -13.82 13.82
N GLN A 61 -10.09 -14.94 14.40
CA GLN A 61 -11.34 -15.62 13.99
C GLN A 61 -12.58 -14.74 14.12
N SER A 62 -12.57 -13.72 14.98
CA SER A 62 -13.68 -12.76 15.10
C SER A 62 -13.65 -11.65 14.05
N GLY A 63 -12.67 -11.64 13.14
CA GLY A 63 -12.44 -10.58 12.16
C GLY A 63 -11.74 -9.34 12.74
N ALA A 64 -11.47 -9.29 14.04
CA ALA A 64 -10.70 -8.20 14.62
C ALA A 64 -9.22 -8.29 14.24
N ILE A 65 -8.56 -7.16 14.01
CA ILE A 65 -7.11 -7.09 13.77
C ILE A 65 -6.39 -7.61 15.02
N ALA A 66 -5.75 -8.78 14.89
CA ALA A 66 -5.02 -9.44 15.96
C ALA A 66 -3.55 -9.00 16.00
N ARG A 67 -2.96 -8.77 14.83
CA ARG A 67 -1.57 -8.31 14.67
C ARG A 67 -1.46 -7.34 13.53
N GLN A 68 -0.48 -6.45 13.61
CA GLN A 68 -0.19 -5.48 12.57
C GLN A 68 1.32 -5.26 12.44
N SER A 69 1.77 -5.09 11.22
CA SER A 69 3.14 -4.70 10.89
C SER A 69 3.12 -3.57 9.86
N CYS A 70 4.16 -2.76 9.81
CA CYS A 70 4.27 -1.70 8.82
C CYS A 70 5.67 -1.60 8.24
N LEU A 71 5.74 -1.22 6.97
CA LEU A 71 6.98 -1.03 6.25
C LEU A 71 6.87 0.22 5.38
N THR A 72 7.88 1.08 5.42
CA THR A 72 7.85 2.36 4.70
C THR A 72 9.00 2.42 3.70
N PHE A 73 8.67 2.78 2.46
CA PHE A 73 9.64 3.08 1.42
C PHE A 73 9.56 4.55 1.03
N ARG A 74 10.71 5.19 0.87
CA ARG A 74 10.78 6.49 0.21
C ARG A 74 10.60 6.30 -1.29
N THR A 75 9.81 7.16 -1.93
CA THR A 75 9.58 7.07 -3.39
C THR A 75 10.87 7.25 -4.17
N LYS A 76 10.96 6.56 -5.31
CA LYS A 76 12.08 6.64 -6.25
C LYS A 76 11.56 6.97 -7.65
N TYR A 77 12.41 7.56 -8.48
CA TYR A 77 12.10 7.80 -9.90
C TYR A 77 11.93 6.50 -10.69
N CYS A 78 12.81 5.53 -10.43
CA CYS A 78 12.83 4.22 -11.07
C CYS A 78 13.46 3.18 -10.14
N ASN A 79 13.66 1.96 -10.65
CA ASN A 79 14.29 0.82 -9.96
C ASN A 79 13.35 0.11 -8.97
N ILE A 80 13.89 -0.81 -8.17
CA ILE A 80 13.15 -1.65 -7.23
C ILE A 80 13.54 -1.29 -5.79
N SER A 81 12.58 -1.34 -4.89
CA SER A 81 12.82 -1.41 -3.44
C SER A 81 12.33 -2.74 -2.92
N ARG A 82 13.05 -3.30 -1.96
CA ARG A 82 12.65 -4.50 -1.22
C ARG A 82 12.79 -4.24 0.27
N GLY A 83 11.90 -4.81 1.06
CA GLY A 83 12.02 -4.79 2.50
C GLY A 83 11.16 -5.88 3.11
N ILE A 84 11.57 -6.31 4.30
CA ILE A 84 10.94 -7.43 5.01
C ILE A 84 10.37 -6.88 6.30
N CYS A 85 9.17 -7.32 6.65
CA CYS A 85 8.59 -7.11 7.97
C CYS A 85 8.03 -8.42 8.52
N GLU A 86 7.98 -8.51 9.84
CA GLU A 86 7.47 -9.68 10.54
C GLU A 86 6.03 -9.41 11.00
N ILE A 87 5.15 -10.40 10.84
CA ILE A 87 3.79 -10.39 11.37
C ILE A 87 3.47 -11.80 11.85
N GLY A 88 3.13 -11.94 13.13
CA GLY A 88 3.00 -13.30 13.64
C GLY A 88 4.37 -13.95 13.79
N ASP A 89 4.40 -15.23 13.41
CA ASP A 89 5.63 -15.99 13.19
C ASP A 89 6.01 -16.01 11.69
N SER A 90 5.33 -15.19 10.88
CA SER A 90 5.54 -15.08 9.43
C SER A 90 6.43 -13.90 9.08
N LYS A 91 7.24 -14.08 8.03
CA LYS A 91 8.03 -13.01 7.40
C LYS A 91 7.41 -12.67 6.06
N VAL A 92 7.16 -11.39 5.84
CA VAL A 92 6.59 -10.88 4.59
C VAL A 92 7.61 -10.00 3.92
N GLU A 93 8.01 -10.36 2.70
CA GLU A 93 8.79 -9.47 1.83
C GLU A 93 7.84 -8.63 0.97
N ILE A 94 8.06 -7.32 0.97
CA ILE A 94 7.41 -6.40 0.06
C ILE A 94 8.44 -5.96 -0.99
N THR A 95 8.12 -6.21 -2.25
CA THR A 95 8.87 -5.74 -3.41
C THR A 95 8.06 -4.67 -4.14
N VAL A 96 8.66 -3.50 -4.37
CA VAL A 96 8.03 -2.38 -5.09
C VAL A 96 8.88 -2.03 -6.31
N ALA A 97 8.30 -2.09 -7.49
CA ALA A 97 8.88 -1.53 -8.70
C ALA A 97 8.42 -0.08 -8.87
N TRP A 98 9.37 0.83 -9.09
CA TRP A 98 9.12 2.26 -9.24
C TRP A 98 9.20 2.65 -10.71
N SER A 99 8.22 3.44 -11.16
CA SER A 99 8.23 4.08 -12.46
C SER A 99 7.64 5.48 -12.33
N GLN A 100 8.26 6.45 -13.00
CA GLN A 100 7.71 7.79 -13.07
C GLN A 100 6.48 7.79 -13.99
N LEU A 101 5.36 8.28 -13.46
CA LEU A 101 4.18 8.55 -14.26
C LEU A 101 4.36 9.91 -14.94
N ILE A 102 4.74 9.88 -16.22
CA ILE A 102 4.85 11.08 -17.05
C ILE A 102 3.44 11.57 -17.34
N LYS A 103 3.10 12.76 -16.85
CA LYS A 103 1.78 13.38 -17.13
C LYS A 103 1.83 14.25 -18.38
N ASN A 104 3.01 14.80 -18.69
CA ASN A 104 3.21 15.67 -19.85
C ASN A 104 4.51 15.31 -20.58
N LYS A 105 4.50 15.40 -21.92
CA LYS A 105 5.67 15.11 -22.78
C LYS A 105 6.93 15.93 -22.43
N MET A 106 6.76 17.08 -21.77
CA MET A 106 7.85 17.97 -21.35
C MET A 106 8.63 17.44 -20.13
N GLU A 107 8.16 16.38 -19.46
CA GLU A 107 8.83 15.79 -18.28
C GLU A 107 9.89 14.73 -18.66
N ILE A 108 10.13 14.51 -19.96
CA ILE A 108 11.11 13.53 -20.51
C ILE A 108 12.48 14.18 -20.77
N LEU A 109 12.90 15.14 -19.94
CA LEU A 109 14.18 15.84 -20.13
C LEU A 109 15.38 14.97 -19.73
#